data_AF-A0A2E6HSM7-F1
#
_entry.id   AF-A0A2E6HSM7-F1
#
_cell.length_a   1.000
_cell.length_b   1.000
_cell.length_c   1.000
_cell.angle_alpha   90.00
_cell.angle_beta   90.00
_cell.angle_gamma   90.00
#
_symmetry.space_group_name_H-M   'P 1'
#
loop_
_entity.id
_entity.type
_entity.pdbx_description
1 polymer ?
#
loop_
_entity_poly.entity_id
_entity_poly.type
_entity_poly.pdbx_seq_one_letter_code
_entity_poly.pdbx_strand_id
1 'polypeptide(L)'
;MLQHFSANIDLVNHSSYRQLKLHKSNAHCDDEKIVIRPSLATLIGPVVQGCVTAIAVLVLVLGLDTHPLWLLGILLIVIIIFGPTTILSLVYAIAGTNFLMEKDKSTCRVQQRYFGLGIGTQEMIPFDRIDRFQIEGDYLTEHASGDLRDVVSWQIILIKDNQKQFEIASLSSPRSLAPGTLKTANSLGILLANMSHSNLVEGDIPHWAMDN
;
A
#
# COMPACT_ATOMS: atom_id res chain seq x y z
N MET A 1 -29.48 4.97 14.64
CA MET A 1 -29.01 4.44 15.93
C MET A 1 -28.16 3.19 15.68
N LEU A 2 -26.91 3.42 15.24
CA LEU A 2 -25.76 2.49 15.12
C LEU A 2 -24.56 3.43 14.83
N GLN A 3 -24.17 4.29 15.78
CA GLN A 3 -23.05 4.10 16.71
C GLN A 3 -21.74 3.58 16.08
N HIS A 4 -20.79 4.51 16.00
CA HIS A 4 -19.34 4.34 16.17
C HIS A 4 -18.60 3.39 15.22
N PHE A 5 -18.21 3.92 14.06
CA PHE A 5 -16.92 3.58 13.44
C PHE A 5 -16.05 4.84 13.39
N SER A 6 -15.79 5.41 14.58
CA SER A 6 -14.70 6.36 14.76
C SER A 6 -13.42 5.52 14.77
N ALA A 7 -12.71 5.49 13.64
CA ALA A 7 -11.39 4.91 13.59
C ALA A 7 -10.51 5.75 14.53
N ASN A 8 -10.20 5.18 15.69
CA ASN A 8 -9.25 5.65 16.68
C ASN A 8 -7.99 6.17 15.99
N ILE A 9 -7.86 7.49 15.92
CA ILE A 9 -6.59 8.17 15.75
C ILE A 9 -5.95 8.18 17.14
N ASP A 10 -5.45 7.02 17.57
CA ASP A 10 -4.65 6.90 18.78
C ASP A 10 -3.26 7.50 18.49
N LEU A 11 -3.16 8.82 18.68
CA LEU A 11 -1.88 9.50 18.88
C LEU A 11 -1.33 9.07 20.24
N VAL A 12 -0.68 7.92 20.31
CA VAL A 12 0.13 7.52 21.47
C VAL A 12 1.36 8.42 21.49
N ASN A 13 1.28 9.47 22.32
CA ASN A 13 2.31 10.47 22.50
C ASN A 13 3.25 10.03 23.64
N HIS A 14 4.40 9.44 23.28
CA HIS A 14 5.61 9.48 24.09
C HIS A 14 6.85 9.36 23.17
N SER A 15 7.61 10.46 23.09
CA SER A 15 8.93 10.66 22.41
C SER A 15 9.04 10.27 20.93
N SER A 16 9.00 11.28 20.03
CA SER A 16 9.39 11.31 18.60
C SER A 16 9.00 10.17 17.65
N TYR A 17 8.16 9.23 18.06
CA TYR A 17 7.74 8.11 17.23
C TYR A 17 6.31 8.33 16.70
N ARG A 18 6.16 8.49 15.39
CA ARG A 18 4.84 8.63 14.74
C ARG A 18 4.61 7.46 13.79
N GLN A 19 3.61 6.63 14.10
CA GLN A 19 3.13 5.59 13.19
C GLN A 19 1.96 6.13 12.35
N LEU A 20 2.13 6.16 11.03
CA LEU A 20 1.07 6.51 10.08
C LEU A 20 0.61 5.23 9.39
N LYS A 21 -0.64 4.83 9.64
CA LYS A 21 -1.27 3.72 8.91
C LYS A 21 -1.63 4.21 7.50
N LEU A 22 -1.10 3.52 6.51
CA LEU A 22 -1.44 3.71 5.10
C LEU A 22 -2.27 2.48 4.66
N HIS A 23 -3.03 2.58 3.57
CA HIS A 23 -3.98 1.53 3.21
C HIS A 23 -3.33 0.14 3.03
N LYS A 24 -2.20 0.08 2.31
CA LYS A 24 -1.44 -1.16 2.07
C LYS A 24 -0.12 -1.22 2.83
N SER A 25 0.26 -0.18 3.57
CA SER A 25 1.56 -0.07 4.22
C SER A 25 1.48 0.63 5.58
N ASN A 26 2.50 0.47 6.42
CA ASN A 26 2.63 1.23 7.65
C ASN A 26 3.93 2.03 7.57
N ALA A 27 3.82 3.35 7.69
CA ALA A 27 4.97 4.23 7.84
C ALA A 27 5.29 4.38 9.33
N HIS A 28 6.51 4.03 9.69
CA HIS A 28 7.09 4.28 11.00
C HIS A 28 8.07 5.43 10.82
N CYS A 29 7.71 6.59 11.35
CA CYS A 29 8.51 7.80 11.28
C CYS A 29 9.15 8.06 12.64
N ASP A 30 10.46 8.19 12.63
CA ASP A 30 11.32 8.58 13.74
C ASP A 30 12.22 9.73 13.23
N ASP A 31 12.81 10.52 14.12
CA ASP A 31 13.60 11.70 13.77
C ASP A 31 14.87 11.34 12.96
N GLU A 32 15.34 10.10 13.09
CA GLU A 32 16.55 9.57 12.45
C GLU A 32 16.28 8.60 11.29
N LYS A 33 15.08 7.99 11.26
CA LYS A 33 14.72 7.01 10.23
C LYS A 33 13.22 7.04 9.88
N ILE A 34 12.92 6.92 8.60
CA ILE A 34 11.55 6.71 8.12
C ILE A 34 11.50 5.36 7.40
N VAL A 35 10.63 4.47 7.87
CA VAL A 35 10.48 3.12 7.32
C VAL A 35 9.04 2.89 6.90
N ILE A 36 8.82 2.62 5.62
CA ILE A 36 7.51 2.26 5.08
C ILE A 36 7.58 0.80 4.67
N ARG A 37 6.78 -0.02 5.33
CA ARG A 37 6.69 -1.46 5.08
C ARG A 37 5.29 -1.83 4.62
N PRO A 38 5.13 -2.84 3.75
CA PRO A 38 3.83 -3.39 3.47
C PRO A 38 3.16 -3.90 4.75
N SER A 39 1.86 -3.67 4.85
CA SER A 39 1.07 -4.11 5.99
C SER A 39 0.89 -5.63 5.93
N LEU A 40 0.98 -6.32 7.07
CA LEU A 40 0.70 -7.76 7.13
C LEU A 40 -0.75 -8.09 6.75
N ALA A 41 -1.64 -7.10 6.76
CA ALA A 41 -3.04 -7.26 6.35
C ALA A 41 -3.19 -7.69 4.88
N THR A 42 -2.26 -7.31 4.00
CA THR A 42 -2.29 -7.72 2.57
C THR A 42 -2.03 -9.21 2.38
N LEU A 43 -1.42 -9.89 3.35
CA LEU A 43 -1.16 -11.34 3.32
C LEU A 43 -2.36 -12.18 3.74
N ILE A 44 -3.36 -11.61 4.42
CA ILE A 44 -4.48 -12.37 4.98
C ILE A 44 -5.29 -13.06 3.88
N GLY A 45 -5.64 -12.33 2.82
CA GLY A 45 -6.40 -12.88 1.68
C GLY A 45 -5.70 -14.09 1.04
N PRO A 46 -4.45 -13.94 0.55
CA PRO A 46 -3.69 -15.06 0.00
C PRO A 46 -3.53 -16.24 0.95
N VAL A 47 -3.29 -16.00 2.24
CA VAL A 47 -3.11 -17.07 3.23
C VAL A 47 -4.39 -17.86 3.44
N VAL A 48 -5.53 -17.19 3.62
CA VAL A 48 -6.84 -17.86 3.78
C VAL A 48 -7.16 -18.68 2.53
N GLN A 49 -6.96 -18.11 1.35
CA GLN A 49 -7.20 -18.80 0.08
C GLN A 49 -6.27 -20.02 -0.11
N GLY A 50 -5.01 -19.89 0.29
CA GLY A 50 -4.04 -20.98 0.28
C GLY A 50 -4.42 -22.10 1.24
N CYS A 51 -4.89 -21.78 2.45
CA CYS A 51 -5.40 -22.77 3.39
C CYS A 51 -6.60 -23.54 2.81
N VAL A 52 -7.55 -22.84 2.19
CA VAL A 52 -8.71 -23.48 1.54
C VAL A 52 -8.24 -24.41 0.41
N THR A 53 -7.30 -23.97 -0.41
CA THR A 53 -6.75 -24.78 -1.51
C THR A 53 -6.02 -26.00 -0.96
N ALA A 54 -5.21 -25.86 0.09
CA ALA A 54 -4.47 -26.96 0.69
C ALA A 54 -5.39 -28.01 1.32
N ILE A 55 -6.45 -27.57 2.02
CA ILE A 55 -7.49 -28.46 2.56
C ILE A 55 -8.20 -29.18 1.41
N ALA A 56 -8.54 -28.48 0.33
CA ALA A 56 -9.16 -29.07 -0.84
C ALA A 56 -8.27 -30.15 -1.49
N VAL A 57 -6.98 -29.89 -1.64
CA VAL A 57 -6.01 -30.89 -2.14
C VAL A 57 -5.96 -32.09 -1.20
N LEU A 58 -5.90 -31.86 0.11
CA LEU A 58 -5.81 -32.93 1.11
C LEU A 58 -7.05 -33.83 1.10
N VAL A 59 -8.25 -33.23 1.06
CA VAL A 59 -9.52 -33.98 0.96
C VAL A 59 -9.60 -34.73 -0.37
N LEU A 60 -9.11 -34.16 -1.46
CA LEU A 60 -9.08 -34.84 -2.76
C LEU A 60 -8.21 -36.08 -2.71
N VAL A 61 -6.97 -35.94 -2.22
CA VAL A 61 -5.98 -37.04 -2.19
C VAL A 61 -6.40 -38.16 -1.25
N LEU A 62 -6.88 -37.84 -0.04
CA LEU A 62 -7.32 -38.84 0.94
C LEU A 62 -8.69 -39.45 0.59
N GLY A 63 -9.49 -38.72 -0.19
CA GLY A 63 -10.86 -39.04 -0.52
C GLY A 63 -11.08 -39.79 -1.83
N LEU A 64 -10.02 -40.07 -2.60
CA LEU A 64 -10.13 -40.63 -3.96
C LEU A 64 -10.98 -41.90 -4.03
N ASP A 65 -10.83 -42.79 -3.05
CA ASP A 65 -11.51 -44.09 -3.02
C ASP A 65 -12.78 -44.09 -2.15
N THR A 66 -13.03 -43.02 -1.40
CA THR A 66 -14.11 -42.95 -0.38
C THR A 66 -15.20 -41.94 -0.70
N HIS A 67 -14.93 -40.95 -1.56
CA HIS A 67 -15.87 -39.89 -1.90
C HIS A 67 -16.44 -40.06 -3.30
N PRO A 68 -17.69 -39.58 -3.53
CA PRO A 68 -18.31 -39.69 -4.84
C PRO A 68 -17.61 -38.80 -5.87
N LEU A 69 -17.55 -39.26 -7.11
CA LEU A 69 -16.78 -38.63 -8.20
C LEU A 69 -17.17 -37.17 -8.47
N TRP A 70 -18.44 -36.81 -8.28
CA TRP A 70 -18.91 -35.43 -8.45
C TRP A 70 -18.27 -34.48 -7.43
N LEU A 71 -18.06 -34.91 -6.19
CA LEU A 71 -17.44 -34.10 -5.14
C LEU A 71 -15.97 -33.86 -5.47
N LEU A 72 -15.26 -34.91 -5.90
CA LEU A 72 -13.87 -34.83 -6.36
C LEU A 72 -13.74 -33.89 -7.57
N GLY A 73 -14.69 -33.93 -8.51
CA GLY A 73 -14.75 -33.03 -9.66
C GLY A 73 -14.90 -31.56 -9.25
N ILE A 74 -15.79 -31.24 -8.31
CA ILE A 74 -15.94 -29.87 -7.77
C ILE A 74 -14.65 -29.42 -7.07
N LEU A 75 -14.07 -30.29 -6.25
CA LEU A 75 -12.86 -30.00 -5.50
C LEU A 75 -11.67 -29.72 -6.43
N LEU A 76 -11.56 -30.48 -7.52
CA LEU A 76 -10.58 -30.27 -8.57
C LEU A 76 -10.75 -28.89 -9.24
N ILE A 77 -11.99 -28.50 -9.57
CA ILE A 77 -12.27 -27.18 -10.16
C ILE A 77 -11.84 -26.06 -9.19
N VAL A 78 -12.15 -26.19 -7.90
CA VAL A 78 -11.73 -25.22 -6.88
C VAL A 78 -10.20 -25.12 -6.85
N ILE A 79 -9.48 -26.24 -6.84
CA ILE A 79 -8.00 -26.26 -6.81
C ILE A 79 -7.42 -25.60 -8.07
N ILE A 80 -7.96 -25.89 -9.25
CA ILE A 80 -7.49 -25.34 -10.53
C ILE A 80 -7.64 -23.80 -10.56
N ILE A 81 -8.71 -23.26 -9.99
CA ILE A 81 -8.94 -21.81 -9.95
C ILE A 81 -8.14 -21.16 -8.82
N PHE A 82 -8.25 -21.71 -7.60
CA PHE A 82 -7.72 -21.08 -6.39
C PHE A 82 -6.21 -21.26 -6.25
N GLY A 83 -5.64 -22.34 -6.78
CA GLY A 83 -4.20 -22.61 -6.69
C GLY A 83 -3.35 -21.53 -7.37
N PRO A 84 -3.49 -21.30 -8.68
CA PRO A 84 -2.72 -20.29 -9.39
C PRO A 84 -2.98 -18.88 -8.87
N THR A 85 -4.24 -18.56 -8.54
CA THR A 85 -4.61 -17.24 -8.02
C THR A 85 -4.01 -17.00 -6.63
N THR A 86 -3.94 -18.01 -5.76
CA THR A 86 -3.26 -17.90 -4.45
C THR A 86 -1.79 -17.53 -4.62
N ILE A 87 -1.08 -18.22 -5.53
CA ILE A 87 0.34 -17.95 -5.80
C ILE A 87 0.51 -16.50 -6.29
N LEU A 88 -0.34 -16.09 -7.23
CA LEU A 88 -0.27 -14.76 -7.81
C LEU A 88 -0.56 -13.68 -6.75
N SER A 89 -1.60 -13.86 -5.94
CA SER A 89 -1.94 -12.94 -4.86
C SER A 89 -0.87 -12.88 -3.78
N LEU A 90 -0.22 -14.01 -3.47
CA LEU A 90 0.90 -14.04 -2.52
C LEU A 90 2.11 -13.27 -3.05
N VAL A 91 2.45 -13.44 -4.32
CA VAL A 91 3.50 -12.66 -4.99
C VAL A 91 3.19 -11.18 -4.88
N TYR A 92 1.97 -10.76 -5.23
CA TYR A 92 1.56 -9.35 -5.14
C TYR A 92 1.49 -8.81 -3.70
N ALA A 93 1.25 -9.66 -2.70
CA ALA A 93 1.27 -9.25 -1.30
C ALA A 93 2.71 -9.03 -0.79
N ILE A 94 3.65 -9.89 -1.19
CA ILE A 94 5.08 -9.81 -0.81
C ILE A 94 5.79 -8.71 -1.59
N ALA A 95 5.36 -8.46 -2.82
CA ALA A 95 5.79 -7.39 -3.73
C ALA A 95 5.65 -5.95 -3.19
N GLY A 96 5.08 -5.76 -2.01
CA GLY A 96 4.83 -4.44 -1.46
C GLY A 96 6.10 -3.58 -1.33
N THR A 97 5.95 -2.28 -1.57
CA THR A 97 7.07 -1.33 -1.53
C THR A 97 7.70 -1.30 -0.14
N ASN A 98 8.99 -1.63 -0.07
CA ASN A 98 9.85 -1.28 1.05
C ASN A 98 10.57 0.02 0.73
N PHE A 99 10.30 1.04 1.54
CA PHE A 99 11.04 2.30 1.51
C PHE A 99 11.70 2.50 2.87
N LEU A 100 12.98 2.85 2.86
CA LEU A 100 13.75 3.14 4.05
C LEU A 100 14.56 4.41 3.82
N MET A 101 14.47 5.35 4.73
CA MET A 101 15.26 6.58 4.73
C MET A 101 16.02 6.65 6.04
N GLU A 102 17.34 6.86 5.96
CA GLU A 102 18.23 6.93 7.12
C GLU A 102 18.98 8.27 7.07
N LYS A 103 18.76 9.12 8.07
CA LYS A 103 19.36 10.45 8.16
C LYS A 103 20.86 10.39 8.39
N ASP A 104 21.33 9.51 9.27
CA ASP A 104 22.76 9.28 9.54
C ASP A 104 23.59 8.98 8.29
N LYS A 105 22.98 8.30 7.31
CA LYS A 105 23.64 7.89 6.07
C LYS A 105 23.37 8.85 4.93
N SER A 106 22.50 9.84 5.10
CA SER A 106 22.00 10.71 4.03
C SER A 106 21.58 9.95 2.77
N THR A 107 20.95 8.78 2.95
CA THR A 107 20.50 7.92 1.84
C THR A 107 19.10 7.39 2.10
N CYS A 108 18.36 7.17 1.03
CA CYS A 108 17.15 6.37 1.03
C CYS A 108 17.34 5.12 0.16
N ARG A 109 16.59 4.06 0.50
CA ARG A 109 16.53 2.80 -0.23
C ARG A 109 15.11 2.63 -0.71
N VAL A 110 14.95 2.50 -2.01
CA VAL A 110 13.67 2.31 -2.67
C VAL A 110 13.70 1.00 -3.42
N GLN A 111 12.71 0.16 -3.18
CA GLN A 111 12.53 -1.06 -3.98
C GLN A 111 11.88 -0.70 -5.30
N GLN A 112 12.62 -0.78 -6.41
CA GLN A 112 12.07 -0.53 -7.73
C GLN A 112 11.07 -1.64 -8.08
N ARG A 113 9.82 -1.31 -8.40
CA ARG A 113 8.84 -2.30 -8.88
C ARG A 113 9.16 -2.64 -10.33
N TYR A 114 9.79 -3.78 -10.60
CA TYR A 114 9.93 -4.30 -11.96
C TYR A 114 8.65 -5.06 -12.33
N PHE A 115 8.00 -4.69 -13.43
CA PHE A 115 6.75 -5.30 -13.95
C PHE A 115 5.57 -5.39 -12.95
N GLY A 116 5.45 -4.47 -11.99
CA GLY A 116 4.35 -4.51 -10.99
C GLY A 116 4.41 -5.71 -10.03
N LEU A 117 5.44 -6.56 -10.12
CA LEU A 117 5.60 -7.79 -9.36
C LEU A 117 6.33 -7.58 -8.03
N GLY A 118 6.81 -6.36 -7.74
CA GLY A 118 7.55 -5.97 -6.54
C GLY A 118 8.81 -6.79 -6.21
N ILE A 119 9.16 -7.75 -7.05
CA ILE A 119 10.45 -8.38 -7.13
C ILE A 119 11.30 -7.45 -7.98
N GLY A 120 12.00 -6.52 -7.36
CA GLY A 120 12.91 -5.67 -8.09
C GLY A 120 14.09 -5.24 -7.24
N THR A 121 15.05 -4.63 -7.92
CA THR A 121 16.31 -4.21 -7.34
C THR A 121 16.08 -3.09 -6.34
N GLN A 122 16.76 -3.15 -5.20
CA GLN A 122 16.83 -2.02 -4.28
C GLN A 122 17.76 -0.97 -4.88
N GLU A 123 17.23 0.21 -5.16
CA GLU A 123 18.03 1.37 -5.54
C GLU A 123 18.31 2.19 -4.28
N MET A 124 19.58 2.50 -4.05
CA MET A 124 19.99 3.44 -3.02
C MET A 124 20.12 4.82 -3.66
N ILE A 125 19.40 5.79 -3.13
CA ILE A 125 19.37 7.17 -3.62
C ILE A 125 19.91 8.07 -2.51
N PRO A 126 21.08 8.68 -2.71
CA PRO A 126 21.60 9.73 -1.84
C PRO A 126 20.68 10.96 -1.78
N PHE A 127 20.65 11.69 -0.66
CA PHE A 127 19.74 12.83 -0.48
C PHE A 127 20.00 13.99 -1.46
N ASP A 128 21.26 14.22 -1.84
CA ASP A 128 21.67 15.20 -2.84
C ASP A 128 21.13 14.90 -4.25
N ARG A 129 20.71 13.65 -4.51
CA ARG A 129 20.09 13.21 -5.77
C ARG A 129 18.57 13.35 -5.76
N ILE A 130 17.96 13.72 -4.64
CA ILE A 130 16.51 13.91 -4.51
C ILE A 130 16.20 15.35 -4.92
N ASP A 131 15.48 15.51 -6.03
CA ASP A 131 15.01 16.82 -6.48
C ASP A 131 13.81 17.27 -5.64
N ARG A 132 12.76 16.44 -5.62
CA ARG A 132 11.52 16.71 -4.90
C ARG A 132 10.72 15.47 -4.55
N PHE A 133 9.86 15.60 -3.56
CA PHE A 133 8.73 14.71 -3.35
C PHE A 133 7.47 15.34 -3.94
N GLN A 134 6.61 14.51 -4.52
CA GLN A 134 5.36 14.95 -5.12
C GLN A 134 4.22 14.04 -4.67
N ILE A 135 3.13 14.63 -4.22
CA ILE A 135 1.88 13.91 -3.94
C ILE A 135 0.96 14.11 -5.12
N GLU A 136 0.60 13.01 -5.78
CA GLU A 136 -0.36 12.99 -6.88
C GLU A 136 -1.64 12.28 -6.45
N GLY A 137 -2.78 12.70 -6.98
CA GLY A 137 -4.07 12.06 -6.74
C GLY A 137 -4.84 11.86 -8.03
N ASP A 138 -5.56 10.75 -8.09
CA ASP A 138 -6.46 10.40 -9.22
C ASP A 138 -7.83 11.09 -9.15
N TYR A 139 -8.00 12.04 -8.22
CA TYR A 139 -9.26 12.70 -7.87
C TYR A 139 -10.02 13.24 -9.10
N LEU A 140 -9.28 13.68 -10.12
CA LEU A 140 -9.77 14.31 -11.34
C LEU A 140 -9.88 13.35 -12.55
N THR A 141 -9.05 12.31 -12.61
CA THR A 141 -8.79 11.56 -13.85
C THR A 141 -9.58 10.26 -13.97
N GLU A 142 -9.85 9.55 -12.87
CA GLU A 142 -10.51 8.23 -12.95
C GLU A 142 -11.97 8.22 -12.49
N HIS A 143 -12.45 9.26 -11.79
CA HIS A 143 -13.76 9.26 -11.11
C HIS A 143 -14.61 10.50 -11.40
N ALA A 144 -14.90 10.72 -12.69
CA ALA A 144 -15.77 11.79 -13.21
C ALA A 144 -17.25 11.65 -12.81
N SER A 145 -17.66 10.54 -12.19
CA SER A 145 -19.06 10.30 -11.82
C SER A 145 -19.53 11.12 -10.61
N GLY A 146 -18.62 11.65 -9.79
CA GLY A 146 -18.98 12.42 -8.60
C GLY A 146 -19.62 11.60 -7.47
N ASP A 147 -19.58 10.26 -7.51
CA ASP A 147 -20.18 9.44 -6.46
C ASP A 147 -19.30 9.49 -5.19
N LEU A 148 -19.94 9.56 -4.02
CA LEU A 148 -19.27 9.50 -2.71
C LEU A 148 -18.65 8.12 -2.44
N ARG A 149 -19.08 7.09 -3.18
CA ARG A 149 -18.53 5.73 -3.13
C ARG A 149 -17.30 5.53 -4.00
N ASP A 150 -16.94 6.53 -4.82
CA ASP A 150 -15.72 6.50 -5.60
C ASP A 150 -14.49 6.42 -4.68
N VAL A 151 -13.50 5.63 -5.08
CA VAL A 151 -12.28 5.41 -4.29
C VAL A 151 -11.18 6.28 -4.85
N VAL A 152 -10.80 7.31 -4.10
CA VAL A 152 -9.68 8.17 -4.48
C VAL A 152 -8.38 7.52 -4.01
N SER A 153 -7.36 7.51 -4.85
CA SER A 153 -6.00 7.13 -4.50
C SER A 153 -5.04 8.32 -4.59
N TRP A 154 -4.18 8.42 -3.59
CA TRP A 154 -3.07 9.35 -3.47
C TRP A 154 -1.78 8.57 -3.50
N GLN A 155 -0.80 9.05 -4.26
CA GLN A 155 0.52 8.44 -4.41
C GLN A 155 1.58 9.44 -3.98
N ILE A 156 2.55 8.96 -3.19
CA ILE A 156 3.72 9.74 -2.78
C ILE A 156 4.89 9.27 -3.64
N ILE A 157 5.42 10.19 -4.43
CA ILE A 157 6.43 9.92 -5.46
C ILE A 157 7.72 10.65 -5.10
N LEU A 158 8.85 9.94 -5.10
CA LEU A 158 10.19 10.53 -5.07
C LEU A 158 10.63 10.81 -6.51
N ILE A 159 11.04 12.03 -6.78
CA ILE A 159 11.59 12.45 -8.07
C ILE A 159 13.08 12.79 -7.89
N LYS A 160 13.92 12.14 -8.68
CA LYS A 160 15.37 12.39 -8.70
C LYS A 160 15.73 13.61 -9.54
N ASP A 161 16.96 14.08 -9.38
CA ASP A 161 17.60 15.09 -10.23
C ASP A 161 17.49 14.79 -11.74
N ASN A 162 17.55 13.52 -12.13
CA ASN A 162 17.38 13.03 -13.50
C ASN A 162 15.92 12.81 -13.93
N GLN A 163 14.94 13.31 -13.16
CA GLN A 163 13.49 13.14 -13.35
C GLN A 163 12.99 11.68 -13.31
N LYS A 164 13.80 10.72 -12.86
CA LYS A 164 13.33 9.35 -12.60
C LYS A 164 12.42 9.36 -11.37
N GLN A 165 11.24 8.75 -11.51
CA GLN A 165 10.19 8.72 -10.50
C GLN A 165 10.14 7.37 -9.79
N PHE A 166 9.88 7.39 -8.48
CA PHE A 166 9.70 6.19 -7.67
C PHE A 166 8.49 6.34 -6.75
N GLU A 167 7.52 5.46 -6.89
CA GLU A 167 6.39 5.37 -5.95
C GLU A 167 6.88 4.83 -4.61
N ILE A 168 6.75 5.65 -3.56
CA ILE A 168 7.16 5.33 -2.20
C ILE A 168 6.00 4.67 -1.44
N ALA A 169 4.82 5.27 -1.54
CA ALA A 169 3.64 4.87 -0.81
C ALA A 169 2.38 5.30 -1.56
N SER A 170 1.29 4.58 -1.33
CA SER A 170 -0.03 4.93 -1.81
C SER A 170 -1.06 4.80 -0.70
N LEU A 171 -2.01 5.74 -0.67
CA LEU A 171 -3.15 5.77 0.23
C LEU A 171 -4.40 5.78 -0.62
N SER A 172 -5.41 4.99 -0.26
CA SER A 172 -6.71 5.05 -0.91
C SER A 172 -7.81 5.16 0.12
N SER A 173 -8.85 5.92 -0.22
CA SER A 173 -10.01 6.10 0.63
C SER A 173 -11.25 6.42 -0.21
N PRO A 174 -12.45 6.16 0.33
CA PRO A 174 -13.67 6.73 -0.24
C PRO A 174 -13.55 8.25 -0.38
N ARG A 175 -14.19 8.83 -1.41
CA ARG A 175 -14.15 10.28 -1.68
C ARG A 175 -14.56 11.12 -0.47
N SER A 176 -15.54 10.66 0.31
CA SER A 176 -15.99 11.33 1.56
C SER A 176 -14.89 11.48 2.63
N LEU A 177 -13.85 10.66 2.59
CA LEU A 177 -12.71 10.71 3.51
C LEU A 177 -11.43 11.25 2.85
N ALA A 178 -11.49 11.63 1.57
CA ALA A 178 -10.34 12.09 0.80
C ALA A 178 -9.57 13.25 1.46
N PRO A 179 -10.21 14.27 2.09
CA PRO A 179 -9.48 15.35 2.78
C PRO A 179 -8.60 14.85 3.93
N GLY A 180 -9.09 13.88 4.71
CA GLY A 180 -8.32 13.27 5.80
C GLY A 180 -7.14 12.45 5.28
N THR A 181 -7.36 11.71 4.20
CA THR A 181 -6.31 10.91 3.54
C THR A 181 -5.25 11.81 2.91
N LEU A 182 -5.64 12.89 2.22
CA LEU A 182 -4.71 13.86 1.65
C LEU A 182 -3.87 14.53 2.73
N LYS A 183 -4.49 14.97 3.84
CA LYS A 183 -3.76 15.53 4.98
C LYS A 183 -2.69 14.57 5.52
N THR A 184 -3.00 13.28 5.56
CA THR A 184 -2.07 12.23 5.97
C THR A 184 -0.92 12.07 4.96
N ALA A 185 -1.24 12.07 3.66
CA ALA A 185 -0.26 12.00 2.58
C ALA A 185 0.70 13.21 2.58
N ASN A 186 0.17 14.43 2.65
CA ASN A 186 0.98 15.66 2.74
C ASN A 186 1.81 15.67 4.02
N SER A 187 1.26 15.25 5.16
CA SER A 187 2.03 15.15 6.42
C SER A 187 3.23 14.20 6.30
N LEU A 188 3.06 13.06 5.61
CA LEU A 188 4.16 12.13 5.36
C LEU A 188 5.16 12.73 4.36
N GLY A 189 4.69 13.41 3.31
CA GLY A 189 5.53 14.13 2.35
C GLY A 189 6.40 15.20 3.00
N ILE A 190 5.84 15.98 3.92
CA ILE A 190 6.56 17.00 4.71
C ILE A 190 7.67 16.35 5.54
N LEU A 191 7.40 15.22 6.20
CA LEU A 191 8.41 14.50 6.99
C LEU A 191 9.56 13.99 6.11
N LEU A 192 9.24 13.45 4.94
CA LEU A 192 10.24 12.99 3.97
C LEU A 192 11.10 14.15 3.44
N ALA A 193 10.46 15.23 2.99
CA ALA A 193 11.13 16.42 2.47
C ALA A 193 12.03 17.09 3.51
N ASN A 194 11.56 17.20 4.76
CA ASN A 194 12.34 17.75 5.87
C ASN A 194 13.57 16.89 6.18
N MET A 195 13.44 15.56 6.07
CA MET A 195 14.56 14.64 6.36
C MET A 195 15.67 14.71 5.31
N SER A 196 15.35 14.92 4.02
CA SER A 196 16.36 15.09 2.96
C SER A 196 16.69 16.53 2.60
N HIS A 197 16.05 17.52 3.22
CA HIS A 197 16.13 18.93 2.81
C HIS A 197 15.78 19.16 1.32
N SER A 198 14.82 18.39 0.81
CA SER A 198 14.35 18.49 -0.58
C SER A 198 13.02 19.24 -0.68
N ASN A 199 12.62 19.60 -1.89
CA ASN A 199 11.35 20.28 -2.12
C ASN A 199 10.16 19.32 -2.00
N LEU A 200 8.99 19.86 -1.66
CA LEU A 200 7.72 19.15 -1.63
C LEU A 200 6.72 19.83 -2.55
N VAL A 201 6.06 19.05 -3.40
CA VAL A 201 4.85 19.44 -4.12
C VAL A 201 3.68 18.74 -3.43
N GLU A 202 2.91 19.51 -2.68
CA GLU A 202 1.74 19.01 -1.97
C GLU A 202 0.61 18.65 -2.94
N GLY A 203 -0.14 17.61 -2.59
CA GLY A 203 -1.37 17.29 -3.29
C GLY A 203 -2.47 18.24 -2.85
N ASP A 204 -3.42 18.51 -3.74
CA ASP A 204 -4.55 19.39 -3.47
C ASP A 204 -5.86 18.75 -3.94
N ILE A 205 -6.95 19.05 -3.22
CA ILE A 205 -8.31 18.70 -3.65
C ILE A 205 -8.92 19.99 -4.22
N PRO A 206 -9.39 19.98 -5.49
CA PRO A 206 -10.01 21.14 -6.08
C PRO A 206 -11.15 21.69 -5.21
N HIS A 207 -11.17 23.01 -5.00
CA HIS A 207 -12.15 23.69 -4.15
C HIS A 207 -13.61 23.32 -4.46
N TRP A 208 -13.97 23.16 -5.73
CA TRP A 208 -15.33 22.79 -6.15
C TRP A 208 -15.80 21.44 -5.62
N ALA A 209 -14.87 20.58 -5.19
CA ALA A 209 -15.18 19.24 -4.71
C ALA A 209 -15.35 19.16 -3.18
N MET A 210 -15.15 20.28 -2.47
CA MET A 210 -15.33 20.40 -1.02
C MET A 210 -16.68 21.00 -0.63
N ASP A 211 -17.42 21.58 -1.59
CA ASP A 211 -18.63 22.38 -1.35
C ASP A 211 -19.96 21.58 -1.41
N ASN A 212 -19.91 20.24 -1.30
CA ASN A 212 -21.08 19.35 -1.44
C ASN A 212 -21.38 18.54 -0.17
#